data_AF-A0A429GBR3-F1
#
_entry.id   AF-A0A429GBR3-F1
#
_cell.length_a   1.000
_cell.length_b   1.000
_cell.length_c   1.000
_cell.angle_alpha   90.00
_cell.angle_beta   90.00
_cell.angle_gamma   90.00
#
_symmetry.space_group_name_H-M   'P 1'
#
loop_
_entity.id
_entity.type
_entity.pdbx_description
1 polymer ?
#
loop_
_entity_poly.entity_id
_entity_poly.type
_entity_poly.pdbx_seq_one_letter_code
_entity_poly.pdbx_strand_id
1 'polypeptide(L)' 'MLGVEPVRSASEADDRYAAELLARIQERQLTRMIADAKSKLGRLNPAENPEEYNRLFGDLVALEQQRRVLRERGLGAQ' A
#
# COMPACT_ATOMS: atom_id res chain seq x y z
N MET A 1 11.30 11.26 -45.93
CA MET A 1 10.55 11.64 -44.71
C MET A 1 9.98 10.36 -44.13
N LEU A 2 10.61 9.79 -43.10
CA LEU A 2 10.06 8.63 -42.37
C LEU A 2 9.33 9.17 -41.15
N GLY A 3 8.06 9.53 -41.34
CA GLY A 3 7.16 9.85 -40.24
C GLY A 3 6.74 8.55 -39.60
N VAL A 4 7.35 8.20 -38.46
CA VAL A 4 6.79 7.20 -37.56
C VAL A 4 5.96 7.94 -36.53
N GLU A 5 4.71 7.53 -36.38
CA GLU A 5 3.86 7.97 -35.28
C GLU A 5 4.49 7.43 -33.99
N PRO A 6 4.80 8.26 -32.99
CA PRO A 6 5.40 7.78 -31.77
C PRO A 6 4.41 6.82 -31.12
N VAL A 7 4.89 5.62 -30.80
CA VAL A 7 4.14 4.59 -30.06
C VAL A 7 3.93 5.08 -28.62
N ARG A 8 3.07 6.08 -28.45
CA ARG A 8 2.61 6.54 -27.14
C ARG A 8 1.80 5.45 -26.45
N SER A 9 1.11 4.62 -27.24
CA SER A 9 0.23 3.54 -26.76
C SER A 9 0.98 2.37 -26.10
N ALA A 10 2.13 1.92 -26.62
CA ALA A 10 2.88 0.83 -25.97
C ALA A 10 3.62 1.30 -24.71
N SER A 11 4.20 2.51 -24.73
CA SER A 11 4.88 3.07 -23.55
C SER A 11 3.89 3.35 -22.41
N GLU A 12 2.72 3.93 -22.70
CA GLU A 12 1.69 4.16 -21.67
C GLU A 12 1.06 2.87 -21.14
N ALA A 13 1.00 1.80 -21.96
CA ALA A 13 0.50 0.50 -21.53
C ALA A 13 1.52 -0.22 -20.62
N ASP A 14 2.82 -0.15 -20.95
CA ASP A 14 3.89 -0.68 -20.12
C ASP A 14 3.99 0.04 -18.76
N ASP A 15 3.84 1.37 -18.76
CA ASP A 15 3.87 2.17 -17.53
C ASP A 15 2.70 1.82 -16.58
N ARG A 16 1.49 1.63 -17.14
CA ARG A 16 0.32 1.18 -16.37
C ARG A 16 0.52 -0.21 -15.81
N TYR A 17 1.03 -1.14 -16.61
CA TYR A 17 1.30 -2.51 -16.18
C TYR A 17 2.35 -2.56 -15.06
N ALA A 18 3.42 -1.79 -15.17
CA ALA A 18 4.44 -1.68 -14.13
C ALA A 18 3.88 -1.08 -12.83
N ALA A 19 3.02 -0.06 -12.92
CA ALA A 19 2.35 0.54 -11.77
C ALA A 19 1.40 -0.44 -11.07
N GLU A 20 0.64 -1.22 -11.83
CA GLU A 20 -0.23 -2.27 -11.28
C GLU A 20 0.56 -3.37 -10.57
N LEU A 21 1.65 -3.84 -11.19
CA LEU A 21 2.51 -4.86 -10.58
C LEU A 21 3.12 -4.36 -9.27
N LEU A 22 3.63 -3.12 -9.26
CA LEU A 22 4.19 -2.50 -8.08
C LEU A 22 3.12 -2.34 -6.98
N ALA A 23 1.91 -1.91 -7.34
CA ALA A 23 0.80 -1.77 -6.40
C ALA A 23 0.46 -3.11 -5.72
N ARG A 24 0.45 -4.22 -6.45
CA ARG A 24 0.21 -5.56 -5.87
C ARG A 24 1.32 -6.01 -4.91
N ILE A 25 2.57 -5.65 -5.20
CA ILE A 25 3.70 -5.92 -4.30
C ILE A 25 3.55 -5.11 -3.01
N GLN A 26 3.25 -3.82 -3.13
CA GLN A 26 3.05 -2.91 -1.99
C GLN A 26 1.86 -3.36 -1.13
N GLU A 27 0.76 -3.80 -1.73
CA GLU A 27 -0.42 -4.31 -1.01
C GLU A 27 -0.09 -5.53 -0.14
N ARG A 28 0.67 -6.48 -0.68
CA ARG A 28 1.13 -7.67 0.07
C ARG A 28 2.04 -7.29 1.23
N GLN A 29 2.93 -6.32 1.03
CA GLN A 29 3.81 -5.81 2.09
C GLN A 29 2.99 -5.16 3.20
N LEU A 30 2.07 -4.25 2.87
CA LEU A 30 1.20 -3.59 3.85
C LEU A 30 0.35 -4.59 4.64
N THR A 31 -0.17 -5.61 3.97
CA THR A 31 -0.95 -6.68 4.63
C THR A 31 -0.14 -7.41 5.70
N ARG A 32 1.13 -7.73 5.42
CA ARG A 32 2.04 -8.34 6.41
C ARG A 32 2.32 -7.39 7.58
N MET A 33 2.67 -6.13 7.29
CA MET A 33 2.95 -5.13 8.32
C MET A 33 1.75 -4.90 9.26
N ILE A 34 0.54 -4.86 8.71
CA ILE A 34 -0.71 -4.75 9.48
C ILE A 34 -0.90 -5.97 10.38
N ALA A 35 -0.69 -7.18 9.87
CA ALA A 35 -0.80 -8.40 10.67
C ALA A 35 0.20 -8.41 11.83
N ASP A 36 1.44 -8.00 11.57
CA ASP A 36 2.49 -7.89 12.60
C ASP A 36 2.13 -6.85 13.67
N ALA A 37 1.65 -5.67 13.26
CA ALA A 37 1.22 -4.62 14.19
C ALA A 37 0.04 -5.07 15.07
N LYS A 38 -0.97 -5.74 14.48
CA LYS A 38 -2.10 -6.34 15.23
C LYS A 38 -1.64 -7.41 16.20
N SER A 39 -0.70 -8.26 15.79
CA SER A 39 -0.13 -9.31 16.65
C SER A 39 0.62 -8.72 17.85
N LYS A 40 1.41 -7.65 17.63
CA LYS A 40 2.09 -6.92 18.71
C LYS A 40 1.10 -6.27 19.68
N LEU A 41 0.11 -5.56 19.15
CA LEU A 41 -0.96 -4.92 19.95
C LEU A 41 -1.73 -5.94 20.79
N GLY A 42 -2.05 -7.11 20.23
CA GLY A 42 -2.78 -8.17 20.94
C GLY A 42 -1.99 -8.81 22.09
N ARG A 43 -0.67 -8.62 22.14
CA ARG A 43 0.19 -9.09 23.24
C ARG A 43 0.48 -8.01 24.28
N LEU A 44 0.23 -6.76 23.96
CA LEU A 44 0.49 -5.64 24.85
C LEU A 44 -0.70 -5.45 25.80
N ASN A 45 -0.46 -5.33 27.11
CA ASN A 45 -1.52 -4.95 28.05
C ASN A 45 -1.70 -3.42 28.01
N PRO A 46 -2.85 -2.89 27.52
CA PRO A 46 -3.07 -1.45 27.42
C PRO A 46 -3.15 -0.76 28.79
N ALA A 47 -3.41 -1.48 29.88
CA ALA A 47 -3.43 -0.91 31.23
C ALA A 47 -2.04 -0.71 31.82
N GLU A 48 -1.06 -1.53 31.41
CA GLU A 48 0.32 -1.46 31.91
C GLU A 48 1.17 -0.49 31.07
N ASN A 49 0.99 -0.50 29.74
CA ASN A 49 1.82 0.28 28.81
C ASN A 49 0.96 1.12 27.83
N PRO A 50 0.20 2.11 28.32
CA PRO A 50 -0.73 2.88 27.49
C PRO A 50 -0.04 3.70 26.39
N GLU A 51 1.15 4.25 26.65
CA GLU A 51 1.89 5.03 25.66
C GLU A 51 2.40 4.20 24.48
N GLU A 52 2.93 3.00 24.77
CA GLU A 52 3.39 2.07 23.74
C GLU A 52 2.21 1.50 22.94
N TYR A 53 1.10 1.19 23.62
CA TYR A 53 -0.14 0.80 22.96
C TYR A 53 -0.61 1.87 21.97
N ASN A 54 -0.70 3.13 22.42
CA ASN A 54 -1.18 4.23 21.58
C ASN A 54 -0.26 4.50 20.39
N ARG A 55 1.07 4.38 20.56
CA ARG A 55 2.02 4.46 19.44
C ARG A 55 1.79 3.36 18.42
N LEU A 56 1.78 2.10 18.85
CA LEU A 56 1.57 0.95 17.95
C LEU A 56 0.19 1.00 17.27
N PHE A 57 -0.83 1.50 17.97
CA PHE A 57 -2.15 1.72 17.41
C PHE A 57 -2.15 2.82 16.35
N GLY A 58 -1.46 3.94 16.60
CA GLY A 58 -1.24 4.99 15.61
C GLY A 58 -0.54 4.48 14.35
N ASP A 59 0.53 3.68 14.51
CA ASP A 59 1.24 3.05 13.40
C ASP A 59 0.32 2.11 12.61
N LEU A 60 -0.49 1.31 13.30
CA LEU A 60 -1.48 0.44 12.66
C LEU A 60 -2.49 1.24 11.84
N VAL A 61 -3.02 2.33 12.38
CA VAL A 61 -3.96 3.21 11.67
C VAL A 61 -3.31 3.80 10.42
N ALA A 62 -2.07 4.27 10.51
CA ALA A 62 -1.34 4.81 9.36
C ALA A 62 -1.16 3.75 8.24
N LEU A 63 -0.82 2.51 8.59
CA LEU A 63 -0.69 1.40 7.64
C LEU A 63 -2.02 1.06 6.96
N GLU A 64 -3.12 1.05 7.73
CA GLU A 64 -4.46 0.81 7.21
C GLU A 64 -4.90 1.92 6.24
N GLN A 65 -4.58 3.19 6.54
CA GLN A 65 -4.84 4.31 5.61
C GLN A 65 -4.01 4.19 4.33
N GLN A 66 -2.72 3.84 4.44
CA GLN A 66 -1.88 3.64 3.26
C GLN A 66 -2.42 2.53 2.37
N ARG A 67 -2.87 1.41 2.96
CA ARG A 67 -3.51 0.30 2.21
C ARG A 67 -4.79 0.75 1.52
N ARG A 68 -5.61 1.57 2.19
CA ARG A 68 -6.82 2.13 1.60
C ARG A 68 -6.52 3.00 0.38
N VAL A 69 -5.59 3.96 0.50
CA VAL A 69 -5.19 4.84 -0.60
C VAL A 69 -4.62 4.04 -1.78
N LEU A 70 -3.81 3.02 -1.51
CA LEU A 70 -3.27 2.15 -2.55
C LEU A 70 -4.38 1.41 -3.31
N ARG A 71 -5.39 0.90 -2.59
CA ARG A 71 -6.55 0.23 -3.19
C ARG A 71 -7.41 1.19 -4.00
N GLU A 72 -7.66 2.40 -3.50
CA GLU A 72 -8.41 3.44 -4.21
C GLU A 72 -7.69 3.84 -5.51
N ARG A 73 -6.37 3.99 -5.48
CA ARG A 73 -5.55 4.25 -6.69
C ARG A 73 -5.60 3.08 -7.69
N GLY A 74 -5.54 1.84 -7.22
CA GLY A 74 -5.65 0.66 -8.08
C GLY A 74 -7.03 0.47 -8.71
N LEU A 75 -8.09 0.94 -8.05
CA LEU A 75 -9.46 0.92 -8.57
C LEU A 75 -9.76 2.10 -9.51
N GLY A 76 -9.12 3.24 -9.31
CA GLY A 76 -9.27 4.44 -10.17
C GLY A 76 -8.43 4.43 -11.45
N ALA A 77 -7.59 3.41 -11.65
CA ALA A 77 -6.78 3.22 -12.86
C ALA A 77 -7.47 2.35 -13.93
N GLN A 78 -8.72 1.94 -13.70
CA GLN A 78 -9.57 1.17 -14.63
C GLN A 78 -10.47 2.07 -15.46
#